data_AF-A0A7C1F7Y4-F1
#
_entry.id   AF-A0A7C1F7Y4-F1
#
_cell.length_a   1.000
_cell.length_b   1.000
_cell.length_c   1.000
_cell.angle_alpha   90.00
_cell.angle_beta   90.00
_cell.angle_gamma   90.00
#
_symmetry.space_group_name_H-M   'P 1'
#
loop_
_entity.id
_entity.type
_entity.pdbx_description
1 polymer ?
#
loop_
_entity_poly.entity_id
_entity_poly.type
_entity_poly.pdbx_seq_one_letter_code
_entity_poly.pdbx_strand_id
1 'polypeptide(L)' 'MIGTTELIVIGVVALLLLFGIPKLPEIGKGVGEAIKNFKKAISSPTEIDVTPKKNTEEEKEKEEEKKA' A
#
# COMPACT_ATOMS: atom_id res chain seq x y z
N MET A 1 14.38 9.63 -29.42
CA MET A 1 13.66 10.28 -28.30
C MET A 1 13.65 9.27 -27.18
N ILE A 2 14.20 9.60 -26.01
CA ILE A 2 14.05 8.73 -24.84
C ILE A 2 12.59 8.87 -24.39
N GLY A 3 11.83 7.80 -24.53
CA GLY A 3 10.44 7.71 -24.08
C GLY A 3 10.35 7.58 -22.57
N THR A 4 9.13 7.79 -22.06
CA THR A 4 8.81 7.60 -20.63
C THR A 4 9.19 6.20 -20.15
N THR A 5 9.00 5.17 -20.98
CA THR A 5 9.38 3.79 -20.67
C THR A 5 10.88 3.63 -20.43
N GLU A 6 11.73 4.17 -21.31
CA GLU A 6 13.18 4.06 -21.17
C GLU A 6 13.68 4.81 -19.92
N LEU A 7 13.09 5.97 -19.61
CA LEU A 7 13.42 6.72 -18.40
C LEU A 7 13.04 5.95 -17.13
N ILE A 8 11.89 5.29 -17.11
CA ILE A 8 11.47 4.45 -15.98
C ILE A 8 12.42 3.26 -15.81
N VAL A 9 12.79 2.57 -16.90
CA VAL A 9 13.72 1.44 -16.84
C VAL A 9 15.07 1.87 -16.27
N ILE A 10 15.63 2.97 -16.77
CA ILE A 10 16.91 3.51 -16.27
C ILE A 10 16.79 3.91 -14.80
N GLY A 11 15.71 4.59 -14.41
CA GLY A 11 15.49 5.02 -13.03
C GLY A 11 15.39 3.85 -12.05
N VAL A 12 14.68 2.78 -12.43
CA VAL A 12 14.58 1.56 -11.62
C VAL A 12 15.92 0.86 -11.49
N VAL A 13 16.65 0.67 -12.60
CA VAL A 13 17.98 0.05 -12.57
C VAL A 13 18.94 0.86 -11.73
N ALA A 14 18.95 2.19 -11.86
CA ALA A 14 19.79 3.07 -11.04
C ALA A 14 19.45 2.96 -9.55
N LEU A 15 18.16 2.93 -9.18
CA LEU A 15 17.75 2.71 -7.79
C LEU A 15 18.20 1.35 -7.27
N LEU A 16 18.08 0.30 -8.07
CA LEU A 16 18.48 -1.05 -7.69
C LEU A 16 20.00 -1.18 -7.50
N LEU A 17 20.81 -0.48 -8.30
CA LEU A 17 22.26 -0.49 -8.14
C LEU A 17 22.72 0.29 -6.89
N LEU A 18 22.06 1.41 -6.56
CA LEU A 18 22.44 2.25 -5.42
C LEU A 18 21.89 1.72 -4.10
N PHE A 19 20.62 1.31 -4.07
CA PHE A 19 19.91 0.94 -2.85
C PHE A 19 19.68 -0.56 -2.72
N GLY A 20 19.80 -1.33 -3.81
CA GLY A 20 19.55 -2.77 -3.81
C GLY A 20 18.07 -3.14 -3.92
N ILE A 21 17.82 -4.37 -4.38
CA ILE A 21 16.48 -4.98 -4.51
C ILE A 21 15.66 -4.95 -3.20
N PRO A 22 16.21 -5.27 -2.01
CA PRO A 22 15.39 -5.34 -0.80
C PRO A 22 14.96 -3.97 -0.27
N LYS A 23 15.57 -2.86 -0.70
CA LYS A 23 15.24 -1.51 -0.19
C LYS A 23 14.03 -0.87 -0.85
N LEU A 24 13.67 -1.26 -2.07
CA LEU A 24 12.45 -0.81 -2.75
C LEU A 24 11.16 -1.09 -1.93
N PRO A 25 10.91 -2.34 -1.47
CA PRO A 25 9.70 -2.63 -0.69
C PRO A 25 9.72 -1.98 0.70
N GLU A 26 10.88 -1.78 1.31
CA GLU A 26 11.03 -1.12 2.61
C GLU A 26 10.61 0.37 2.53
N ILE A 27 11.12 1.09 1.52
CA ILE A 27 10.76 2.48 1.24
C ILE A 27 9.28 2.59 0.85
N GLY A 28 8.79 1.69 0.00
CA GLY A 28 7.39 1.65 -0.42
C GLY A 28 6.42 1.43 0.74
N LYS A 29 6.76 0.58 1.71
CA LYS A 29 5.97 0.40 2.93
C LYS A 29 5.88 1.69 3.76
N GLY A 30 7.02 2.33 4.03
CA GLY A 30 7.05 3.57 4.81
C GLY A 30 6.27 4.71 4.13
N VAL A 31 6.46 4.91 2.82
CA VAL A 31 5.73 5.91 2.03
C VAL A 31 4.24 5.57 1.95
N GLY A 32 3.89 4.30 1.74
CA GLY A 32 2.51 3.85 1.67
C GLY A 32 1.75 4.05 2.99
N GLU A 33 2.39 3.76 4.12
CA GLU A 33 1.84 4.02 5.45
C GLU A 33 1.68 5.52 5.72
N ALA A 34 2.68 6.34 5.35
CA ALA A 34 2.61 7.79 5.48
C ALA A 34 1.46 8.37 4.65
N ILE A 35 1.32 7.96 3.39
CA ILE A 35 0.21 8.40 2.52
C ILE A 35 -1.13 7.92 3.06
N LYS A 36 -1.24 6.67 3.54
CA LYS A 36 -2.47 6.13 4.14
C LYS A 36 -2.90 6.94 5.36
N ASN A 37 -1.96 7.23 6.26
CA ASN A 37 -2.21 8.01 7.46
C ASN A 37 -2.52 9.47 7.12
N PHE A 38 -1.81 10.05 6.14
CA PHE A 38 -2.08 11.39 5.64
C PHE A 38 -3.49 11.47 5.04
N LYS A 39 -3.87 10.53 4.18
CA LYS A 39 -5.21 10.44 3.60
C LYS A 39 -6.28 10.32 4.68
N LYS A 40 -6.04 9.50 5.70
CA LYS A 40 -6.96 9.33 6.83
C LYS A 40 -7.11 10.62 7.64
N ALA A 41 -6.01 11.34 7.87
CA ALA A 41 -6.04 12.61 8.59
C ALA A 41 -6.78 13.71 7.84
N ILE A 42 -6.60 13.81 6.51
CA ILE A 42 -7.30 14.82 5.69
C ILE A 42 -8.75 14.43 5.37
N SER A 43 -9.07 13.14 5.36
CA SER A 43 -10.38 12.62 4.96
C SER A 43 -11.29 12.29 6.15
N SER A 44 -10.85 12.52 7.38
CA SER A 44 -11.69 12.50 8.58
C SER A 44 -12.25 13.92 8.82
N PRO A 45 -13.44 14.27 8.29
CA PRO A 45 -14.20 15.38 8.85
C PRO A 45 -14.54 15.00 10.30
N THR A 46 -14.27 15.92 11.21
CA THR A 46 -14.74 16.06 12.60
C THR A 46 -15.81 15.05 13.08
N GLU A 47 -15.47 13.78 13.23
CA GLU A 47 -16.34 12.80 13.88
C GLU A 47 -15.53 12.10 14.96
N ILE A 48 -15.86 12.43 16.21
CA ILE A 48 -15.49 11.65 17.38
C ILE A 48 -16.24 10.32 17.24
N ASP A 49 -15.61 9.37 16.56
CA ASP A 49 -16.14 8.03 16.36
C ASP A 49 -16.05 7.25 17.69
N VAL A 50 -17.14 7.29 18.47
CA VAL A 50 -17.34 6.47 19.68
C VAL A 50 -17.83 5.05 19.35
N THR A 51 -17.76 4.61 18.10
CA THR A 51 -18.16 3.25 17.74
C THR A 51 -16.97 2.31 17.96
N PRO A 52 -17.09 1.27 18.83
CA PRO A 52 -16.02 0.31 19.00
C PRO A 52 -15.81 -0.40 17.66
N LYS A 53 -14.59 -0.30 17.10
CA LYS A 53 -14.22 -0.99 15.87
C LYS A 53 -14.36 -2.49 16.07
N LYS A 54 -15.45 -3.04 15.55
CA LYS A 54 -15.64 -4.47 15.37
C LYS A 54 -14.49 -4.97 14.48
N ASN A 55 -13.70 -5.85 15.07
CA ASN A 55 -12.58 -6.55 14.47
C ASN A 55 -13.03 -7.17 13.13
N THR A 56 -12.57 -6.62 12.00
CA THR A 56 -12.75 -7.23 10.68
C THR A 56 -11.69 -8.32 10.52
N GLU A 57 -11.91 -9.43 11.20
CA GLU A 57 -11.22 -10.70 11.02
C GLU A 57 -12.28 -11.79 10.97
N GLU A 58 -13.14 -11.79 9.94
CA GLU A 58 -14.12 -12.86 9.71
C GLU A 58 -14.72 -12.73 8.29
N GLU A 59 -13.85 -12.80 7.27
CA GLU A 59 -14.30 -13.01 5.89
C GLU A 59 -13.28 -13.89 5.15
N LYS A 60 -13.04 -15.08 5.72
CA LYS A 60 -12.40 -16.23 5.06
C LYS A 60 -12.97 -17.55 5.61
N GLU A 61 -14.30 -17.72 5.55
CA GLU A 61 -14.90 -19.06 5.77
C GLU A 61 -16.26 -19.23 5.09
N LYS A 62 -16.43 -18.67 3.89
CA LYS A 62 -17.60 -18.94 3.03
C LYS A 62 -17.21 -19.13 1.57
N GLU A 63 -16.28 -20.05 1.31
CA GLU A 63 -16.00 -20.54 -0.05
C GLU A 63 -15.89 -22.08 -0.17
N GLU A 64 -16.25 -22.85 0.86
CA GLU A 64 -16.21 -24.33 0.80
C GLU A 64 -17.56 -25.07 0.96
N GLU A 65 -18.67 -24.36 1.13
CA GLU A 65 -20.01 -24.98 1.28
C GLU A 65 -20.96 -24.59 0.12
N LYS A 66 -20.48 -24.69 -1.12
CA LYS A 66 -21.34 -24.66 -2.32
C LYS A 66 -20.96 -25.71 -3.38
N LYS A 67 -20.24 -26.76 -2.97
CA LYS A 67 -19.85 -27.88 -3.84
C LYS A 67 -20.13 -29.28 -3.26
N ALA A 68 -21.09 -29.37 -2.33
CA ALA A 68 -21.71 -30.63 -1.93
C ALA A 68 -23.12 -30.72 -2.49
#